data_AF-A0A517TM93-F1
#
_entry.id   AF-A0A517TM93-F1
#
_cell.length_a   1.000
_cell.length_b   1.000
_cell.length_c   1.000
_cell.angle_alpha   90.00
_cell.angle_beta   90.00
_cell.angle_gamma   90.00
#
_symmetry.space_group_name_H-M   'P 1'
#
loop_
_entity.id
_entity.type
_entity.pdbx_description
1 polymer ?
#
loop_
_entity_poly.entity_id
_entity_poly.type
_entity_poly.pdbx_seq_one_letter_code
_entity_poly.pdbx_strand_id
1 'polypeptide(L)'
;MANDGNHLLKIAILLVAIIWMWLAMLLTHELGHVAAAILTGGQITSIELRPGHLPHTLVNPNPRPSVVLWSGFLVGWIAPQLTAPLWKIERGLIGPVLRAGAAFCLLAGGVYLAAGGLERLTDTGQLVLHGWPLPLLIAVGVGVAVLGYVRSRSAWIDLAKRLEPPDAPLSADWRLAIAWGAWLAVWIVGQQGLHLLLQTPDQRPIIPVMFVSGSISRGLGPIEHRSPPALFRRLP
;
A
#
# COMPACT_ATOMS: atom_id res chain seq x y z
N MET A 1 3.95 -45.03 -0.32
CA MET A 1 4.79 -43.82 -0.16
C MET A 1 4.97 -43.04 -1.47
N ALA A 2 3.96 -42.96 -2.34
CA ALA A 2 4.08 -42.30 -3.65
C ALA A 2 3.34 -40.95 -3.74
N ASN A 3 2.88 -40.37 -2.63
CA ASN A 3 1.98 -39.20 -2.65
C ASN A 3 2.67 -37.87 -2.25
N ASP A 4 3.85 -37.91 -1.63
CA ASP A 4 4.47 -36.72 -1.03
C ASP A 4 4.99 -35.71 -2.06
N GLY A 5 5.43 -36.19 -3.23
CA GLY A 5 5.99 -35.34 -4.30
C GLY A 5 4.97 -34.35 -4.90
N ASN A 6 3.69 -34.73 -4.98
CA ASN A 6 2.65 -33.87 -5.54
C ASN A 6 2.23 -32.75 -4.58
N HIS A 7 2.36 -32.95 -3.27
CA HIS A 7 2.03 -31.91 -2.28
C HIS A 7 3.08 -30.80 -2.26
N LEU A 8 4.37 -31.15 -2.29
CA LEU A 8 5.46 -30.17 -2.33
C LEU A 8 5.40 -29.31 -3.59
N LEU A 9 5.10 -29.91 -4.75
CA LEU A 9 4.94 -29.17 -6.00
C LEU A 9 3.78 -28.17 -5.93
N LYS A 10 2.62 -28.55 -5.38
CA LYS A 10 1.47 -27.64 -5.22
C LYS A 10 1.79 -26.46 -4.31
N ILE A 11 2.46 -26.72 -3.19
CA ILE A 11 2.92 -25.67 -2.28
C ILE A 11 3.89 -24.73 -3.00
N ALA A 12 4.86 -25.27 -3.75
CA ALA A 12 5.81 -24.46 -4.52
C ALA A 12 5.10 -23.58 -5.55
N ILE A 13 4.12 -24.12 -6.29
CA ILE A 13 3.31 -23.36 -7.25
C ILE A 13 2.56 -22.21 -6.57
N LEU A 14 1.92 -22.47 -5.43
CA LEU A 14 1.20 -21.44 -4.67
C LEU A 14 2.14 -20.34 -4.17
N LEU A 15 3.30 -20.72 -3.63
CA LEU A 15 4.31 -19.75 -3.18
C LEU A 15 4.82 -18.87 -4.32
N VAL A 16 5.15 -19.47 -5.46
CA VAL A 16 5.56 -18.72 -6.66
C VAL A 16 4.47 -17.78 -7.13
N ALA A 17 3.20 -18.25 -7.16
CA ALA A 17 2.07 -17.42 -7.53
C ALA A 17 1.90 -16.23 -6.59
N ILE A 18 1.99 -16.44 -5.27
CA ILE A 18 1.90 -15.37 -4.26
C ILE A 18 3.02 -14.35 -4.43
N ILE A 19 4.27 -14.80 -4.57
CA ILE A 19 5.43 -13.92 -4.78
C ILE A 19 5.24 -13.10 -6.05
N TRP A 20 4.81 -13.74 -7.13
CA TRP A 20 4.53 -13.06 -8.39
C TRP A 20 3.43 -12.00 -8.24
N MET A 21 2.33 -12.31 -7.54
CA MET A 21 1.24 -11.36 -7.30
C MET A 21 1.70 -10.16 -6.49
N TRP A 22 2.52 -10.39 -5.46
CA TRP A 22 3.14 -9.32 -4.68
C TRP A 22 4.00 -8.41 -5.56
N LEU A 23 4.92 -8.98 -6.34
CA LEU A 23 5.80 -8.22 -7.23
C LEU A 23 5.01 -7.46 -8.29
N ALA A 24 3.96 -8.07 -8.85
CA ALA A 24 3.09 -7.42 -9.83
C ALA A 24 2.36 -6.21 -9.23
N MET A 25 1.86 -6.33 -7.99
CA MET A 25 1.22 -5.21 -7.29
C MET A 25 2.21 -4.06 -7.06
N LEU A 26 3.39 -4.34 -6.50
CA LEU A 26 4.40 -3.32 -6.27
C LEU A 26 4.86 -2.64 -7.56
N LEU A 27 5.14 -3.43 -8.59
CA LEU A 27 5.60 -2.92 -9.87
C LEU A 27 4.54 -2.01 -10.51
N THR A 28 3.27 -2.45 -10.55
CA THR A 28 2.21 -1.65 -11.17
C THR A 28 1.90 -0.38 -10.37
N HIS A 29 1.99 -0.43 -9.05
CA HIS A 29 1.85 0.74 -8.18
C HIS A 29 2.98 1.75 -8.44
N GLU A 30 4.25 1.36 -8.34
CA GLU A 30 5.37 2.27 -8.57
C GLU A 30 5.42 2.81 -10.01
N LEU A 31 5.05 2.00 -11.00
CA LEU A 31 4.91 2.47 -12.38
C LEU A 31 3.87 3.60 -12.51
N GLY A 32 2.83 3.60 -11.67
CA GLY A 32 1.87 4.69 -11.61
C GLY A 32 2.49 6.00 -11.13
N HIS A 33 3.32 5.95 -10.08
CA HIS A 33 4.07 7.12 -9.61
C HIS A 33 5.03 7.64 -10.68
N VAL A 34 5.80 6.75 -11.31
CA VAL A 34 6.75 7.09 -12.38
C VAL A 34 6.04 7.75 -13.56
N ALA A 35 4.96 7.15 -14.06
CA ALA A 35 4.20 7.69 -15.19
C ALA A 35 3.65 9.09 -14.89
N ALA A 36 3.06 9.28 -13.71
CA ALA A 36 2.51 10.57 -13.31
C ALA A 36 3.59 11.62 -13.06
N ALA A 37 4.74 11.25 -12.50
CA ALA A 37 5.87 12.16 -12.33
C ALA A 37 6.32 12.71 -13.71
N ILE A 38 6.50 11.83 -14.69
CA ILE A 38 6.87 12.22 -16.06
C ILE A 38 5.80 13.14 -16.66
N LEU A 39 4.51 12.77 -16.57
CA LEU A 39 3.41 13.52 -17.18
C LEU A 39 3.16 14.88 -16.53
N THR A 40 3.51 15.04 -15.26
CA THR A 40 3.32 16.30 -14.51
C THR A 40 4.56 17.19 -14.51
N GLY A 41 5.64 16.78 -15.19
CA GLY A 41 6.90 17.52 -15.26
C GLY A 41 7.75 17.41 -13.99
N GLY A 42 7.49 16.41 -13.14
CA GLY A 42 8.35 16.08 -12.01
C GLY A 42 9.64 15.39 -12.44
N GLN A 43 10.68 15.49 -11.61
CA GLN A 43 11.95 14.79 -11.82
C GLN A 43 12.07 13.63 -10.84
N ILE A 44 12.18 12.42 -11.35
CA ILE A 44 12.36 11.22 -10.52
C ILE A 44 13.82 11.18 -10.07
N THR A 45 14.05 11.21 -8.76
CA THR A 45 15.39 11.17 -8.18
C THR A 45 15.84 9.75 -7.87
N SER A 46 14.91 8.89 -7.47
CA SER A 46 15.19 7.47 -7.19
C SER A 46 13.92 6.62 -7.25
N ILE A 47 14.09 5.35 -7.59
CA ILE A 47 13.04 4.32 -7.54
C ILE A 47 13.62 3.14 -6.76
N GLU A 48 12.91 2.70 -5.72
CA GLU A 48 13.31 1.58 -4.88
C GLU A 48 12.26 0.47 -4.94
N LEU A 49 12.71 -0.75 -5.31
CA LEU A 49 11.87 -1.94 -5.43
C LEU A 49 12.49 -3.15 -4.71
N ARG A 50 13.58 -2.96 -3.96
CA ARG A 50 14.27 -4.06 -3.26
C ARG A 50 13.33 -4.76 -2.28
N PRO A 51 13.26 -6.10 -2.31
CA PRO A 51 12.52 -6.87 -1.30
C PRO A 51 12.98 -6.51 0.12
N GLY A 52 12.04 -6.41 1.05
CA GLY A 52 12.31 -6.09 2.46
C GLY A 52 12.49 -4.59 2.76
N HIS A 53 12.42 -3.72 1.75
CA HIS A 53 12.31 -2.27 1.93
C HIS A 53 10.92 -1.81 1.53
N LEU A 54 10.47 -0.67 2.07
CA LEU A 54 9.24 -0.05 1.59
C LEU A 54 9.51 0.47 0.17
N PRO A 55 8.78 -0.03 -0.85
CA PRO A 55 8.93 0.46 -2.21
C PRO A 55 8.49 1.92 -2.26
N HIS A 56 9.23 2.72 -3.02
CA HIS A 56 8.95 4.13 -3.15
C HIS A 56 9.60 4.73 -4.41
N THR A 57 8.93 5.75 -4.94
CA THR A 57 9.43 6.60 -6.02
C THR A 57 9.59 8.02 -5.47
N LEU A 58 10.84 8.50 -5.39
CA LEU A 58 11.12 9.88 -4.98
C LEU A 58 11.08 10.80 -6.20
N VAL A 59 10.38 11.92 -6.06
CA VAL A 59 10.21 12.93 -7.11
C VAL A 59 10.54 14.31 -6.55
N ASN A 60 11.51 15.00 -7.13
CA ASN A 60 11.91 16.34 -6.74
C ASN A 60 12.57 17.10 -7.92
N PRO A 61 12.04 18.25 -8.37
CA PRO A 61 10.78 18.87 -7.93
C PRO A 61 9.57 18.01 -8.27
N ASN A 62 8.51 18.09 -7.44
CA ASN A 62 7.22 17.44 -7.68
C ASN A 62 6.12 18.51 -7.79
N PRO A 63 5.77 18.95 -9.02
CA PRO A 63 4.79 20.00 -9.23
C PRO A 63 3.36 19.62 -8.81
N ARG A 64 3.04 18.32 -8.78
CA ARG A 64 1.68 17.78 -8.57
C ARG A 64 1.71 16.54 -7.68
N PRO A 65 2.10 16.65 -6.40
CA PRO A 65 2.35 15.50 -5.54
C PRO A 65 1.11 14.62 -5.35
N SER A 66 -0.08 15.20 -5.16
CA SER A 66 -1.32 14.40 -5.05
C SER A 66 -1.62 13.59 -6.31
N VAL A 67 -1.30 14.12 -7.51
CA VAL A 67 -1.53 13.38 -8.78
C VAL A 67 -0.58 12.19 -8.85
N VAL A 68 0.69 12.39 -8.49
CA VAL A 68 1.68 11.31 -8.43
C VAL A 68 1.23 10.24 -7.45
N LEU A 69 0.85 10.61 -6.23
CA LEU A 69 0.42 9.67 -5.18
C LEU A 69 -0.82 8.87 -5.59
N TRP A 70 -1.87 9.53 -6.08
CA TRP A 70 -3.07 8.83 -6.55
C TRP A 70 -2.80 7.91 -7.73
N SER A 71 -1.88 8.29 -8.61
CA SER A 71 -1.58 7.47 -9.79
C SER A 71 -0.98 6.12 -9.44
N GLY A 72 -0.22 6.01 -8.34
CA GLY A 72 0.25 4.71 -7.85
C GLY A 72 -0.92 3.77 -7.57
N PHE A 73 -1.88 4.22 -6.78
CA PHE A 73 -3.11 3.47 -6.49
C PHE A 73 -3.90 3.14 -7.76
N LEU A 74 -4.20 4.14 -8.59
CA LEU A 74 -5.05 3.96 -9.77
C LEU A 74 -4.43 2.98 -10.77
N VAL A 75 -3.13 3.10 -11.06
CA VAL A 75 -2.45 2.19 -11.98
C VAL A 75 -2.30 0.80 -11.35
N GLY A 76 -1.95 0.72 -10.07
CA GLY A 76 -1.90 -0.54 -9.32
C GLY A 76 -3.24 -1.28 -9.29
N TRP A 77 -4.37 -0.56 -9.33
CA TRP A 77 -5.69 -1.17 -9.42
C TRP A 77 -6.07 -1.55 -10.85
N ILE A 78 -5.90 -0.64 -11.80
CA ILE A 78 -6.42 -0.76 -13.17
C ILE A 78 -5.54 -1.65 -14.04
N ALA A 79 -4.21 -1.48 -14.01
CA ALA A 79 -3.31 -2.19 -14.93
C ALA A 79 -3.43 -3.71 -14.82
N PRO A 80 -3.53 -4.33 -13.62
CA PRO A 80 -3.79 -5.76 -13.51
C PRO A 80 -5.13 -6.18 -14.10
N GLN A 81 -6.17 -5.33 -14.07
CA GLN A 81 -7.47 -5.65 -14.68
C GLN A 81 -7.41 -5.67 -16.21
N LEU A 82 -6.48 -4.93 -16.82
CA LEU A 82 -6.32 -4.93 -18.27
C LEU A 82 -5.83 -6.27 -18.82
N THR A 83 -5.40 -7.19 -17.94
CA THR A 83 -5.12 -8.59 -18.31
C THR A 83 -6.39 -9.43 -18.54
N ALA A 84 -7.59 -8.85 -18.40
CA ALA A 84 -8.87 -9.53 -18.60
C ALA A 84 -9.00 -10.39 -19.86
N PRO A 85 -8.51 -9.99 -21.04
CA PRO A 85 -8.55 -10.83 -22.22
C PRO A 85 -7.82 -12.18 -22.03
N LEU A 86 -6.71 -12.17 -21.27
CA LEU A 86 -5.89 -13.33 -20.99
C LEU A 86 -6.48 -14.25 -19.91
N TRP A 87 -7.46 -13.77 -19.14
CA TRP A 87 -8.11 -14.59 -18.12
C TRP A 87 -8.82 -15.81 -18.68
N LYS A 88 -9.21 -15.77 -19.96
CA LYS A 88 -9.87 -16.90 -20.64
C LYS A 88 -8.90 -18.03 -21.02
N ILE A 89 -7.61 -17.85 -20.80
CA ILE A 89 -6.60 -18.88 -21.10
C ILE A 89 -6.64 -19.94 -20.01
N GLU A 90 -7.38 -21.01 -20.28
CA GLU A 90 -7.53 -22.17 -19.39
C GLU A 90 -6.40 -23.20 -19.54
N ARG A 91 -5.36 -22.89 -20.33
CA ARG A 91 -4.17 -23.73 -20.47
C ARG A 91 -3.31 -23.63 -19.21
N GLY A 92 -3.32 -24.69 -18.41
CA GLY A 92 -2.57 -24.76 -17.16
C GLY A 92 -3.14 -23.79 -16.12
N LEU A 93 -2.27 -22.99 -15.49
CA LEU A 93 -2.65 -22.07 -14.40
C LEU A 93 -2.64 -20.59 -14.81
N ILE A 94 -2.38 -20.26 -16.08
CA ILE A 94 -2.17 -18.88 -16.54
C ILE A 94 -3.41 -18.02 -16.26
N GLY A 95 -4.57 -18.37 -16.82
CA GLY A 95 -5.81 -17.62 -16.60
C GLY A 95 -6.20 -17.50 -15.13
N PRO A 96 -6.26 -18.62 -14.36
CA PRO A 96 -6.54 -18.59 -12.93
C PRO A 96 -5.59 -17.69 -12.12
N VAL A 97 -4.27 -17.76 -12.36
CA VAL A 97 -3.27 -16.93 -11.65
C VAL A 97 -3.42 -15.46 -12.01
N LEU A 98 -3.67 -15.12 -13.28
CA LEU A 98 -3.91 -13.73 -13.68
C LEU A 98 -5.19 -13.16 -13.04
N ARG A 99 -6.28 -13.94 -12.96
CA ARG A 99 -7.51 -13.56 -12.26
C ARG A 99 -7.25 -13.32 -10.77
N ALA A 100 -6.53 -14.24 -10.13
CA ALA A 100 -6.18 -14.15 -8.72
C ALA A 100 -5.26 -12.94 -8.45
N GLY A 101 -4.26 -12.70 -9.30
CA GLY A 101 -3.37 -11.54 -9.19
C GLY A 101 -4.08 -10.21 -9.39
N ALA A 102 -4.96 -10.11 -10.39
CA ALA A 102 -5.75 -8.90 -10.60
C ALA A 102 -6.67 -8.59 -9.42
N ALA A 103 -7.32 -9.61 -8.84
CA ALA A 103 -8.14 -9.44 -7.65
C ALA A 103 -7.31 -9.10 -6.41
N PHE A 104 -6.13 -9.71 -6.28
CA PHE A 104 -5.18 -9.43 -5.22
C PHE A 104 -4.71 -7.97 -5.23
N CYS A 105 -4.37 -7.42 -6.39
CA CYS A 105 -3.92 -6.02 -6.50
C CYS A 105 -4.98 -5.01 -6.02
N LEU A 106 -6.27 -5.27 -6.34
CA LEU A 106 -7.37 -4.46 -5.80
C LEU A 106 -7.45 -4.59 -4.28
N LEU A 107 -7.41 -5.82 -3.76
CA LEU A 107 -7.50 -6.03 -2.32
C LEU A 107 -6.33 -5.35 -1.58
N ALA A 108 -5.10 -5.63 -1.98
CA ALA A 108 -3.90 -5.10 -1.35
C ALA A 108 -3.85 -3.57 -1.45
N GLY A 109 -4.09 -3.00 -2.63
CA GLY A 109 -4.09 -1.55 -2.81
C GLY A 109 -5.22 -0.85 -2.04
N GLY A 110 -6.41 -1.47 -1.97
CA GLY A 110 -7.53 -0.96 -1.18
C GLY A 110 -7.25 -0.97 0.33
N VAL A 111 -6.69 -2.06 0.85
CA VAL A 111 -6.28 -2.17 2.25
C VAL A 111 -5.16 -1.17 2.57
N TYR A 112 -4.16 -1.05 1.69
CA TYR A 112 -3.08 -0.09 1.83
C TYR A 112 -3.61 1.36 1.88
N LEU A 113 -4.55 1.72 1.00
CA LEU A 113 -5.18 3.04 1.03
C LEU A 113 -5.98 3.26 2.33
N ALA A 114 -6.73 2.26 2.79
CA ALA A 114 -7.58 2.40 3.97
C ALA A 114 -6.79 2.46 5.29
N ALA A 115 -5.72 1.67 5.42
CA ALA A 115 -4.95 1.57 6.66
C ALA A 115 -3.72 2.48 6.71
N GLY A 116 -3.21 2.93 5.56
CA GLY A 116 -1.94 3.66 5.46
C GLY A 116 -1.96 5.05 6.13
N GLY A 117 -3.13 5.66 6.32
CA GLY A 117 -3.24 7.05 6.78
C GLY A 117 -2.71 7.33 8.20
N LEU A 118 -2.34 6.29 8.96
CA LEU A 118 -1.72 6.41 10.28
C LEU A 118 -0.19 6.62 10.21
N GLU A 119 0.43 6.30 9.08
CA GLU A 119 1.89 6.40 8.88
C GLU A 119 2.19 7.46 7.81
N ARG A 120 3.01 8.46 8.18
CA ARG A 120 3.31 9.64 7.36
C ARG A 120 4.13 9.30 6.12
N LEU A 121 4.91 8.22 6.17
CA LEU A 121 5.76 7.80 5.05
C LEU A 121 5.01 7.05 3.95
N THR A 122 3.79 6.58 4.23
CA THR A 122 2.95 5.92 3.22
C THR A 122 2.33 6.93 2.25
N ASP A 123 1.96 6.46 1.07
CA ASP A 123 1.28 7.32 0.08
C ASP A 123 -0.02 7.89 0.62
N THR A 124 -0.76 7.10 1.41
CA THR A 124 -1.98 7.55 2.10
C THR A 124 -1.68 8.65 3.10
N GLY A 125 -0.63 8.48 3.92
CA GLY A 125 -0.18 9.50 4.85
C GLY A 125 0.22 10.80 4.15
N GLN A 126 0.95 10.70 3.04
CA GLN A 126 1.31 11.85 2.22
C GLN A 126 0.08 12.51 1.59
N LEU A 127 -0.92 11.75 1.13
CA LEU A 127 -2.18 12.30 0.65
C LEU A 127 -2.90 13.11 1.74
N VAL A 128 -2.92 12.62 2.98
CA VAL A 128 -3.47 13.36 4.13
C VAL A 128 -2.69 14.66 4.36
N LEU A 129 -1.36 14.63 4.30
CA LEU A 129 -0.51 15.83 4.41
C LEU A 129 -0.79 16.84 3.29
N HIS A 130 -1.19 16.38 2.10
CA HIS A 130 -1.61 17.21 0.98
C HIS A 130 -3.10 17.64 1.04
N GLY A 131 -3.76 17.43 2.18
CA GLY A 131 -5.12 17.95 2.44
C GLY A 131 -6.26 17.01 2.06
N TRP A 132 -5.98 15.75 1.71
CA TRP A 132 -7.05 14.78 1.46
C TRP A 132 -7.68 14.31 2.78
N PRO A 133 -9.01 14.31 2.89
CA PRO A 133 -9.67 13.91 4.12
C PRO A 133 -9.52 12.39 4.35
N LEU A 134 -8.93 12.01 5.48
CA LEU A 134 -8.71 10.61 5.85
C LEU A 134 -9.99 9.73 5.74
N PRO A 135 -11.19 10.17 6.16
CA PRO A 135 -12.40 9.36 5.99
C PRO A 135 -12.73 9.03 4.53
N LEU A 136 -12.42 9.92 3.58
CA LEU A 136 -12.60 9.66 2.15
C LEU A 136 -11.63 8.58 1.67
N LEU A 137 -10.36 8.67 2.06
CA LEU A 137 -9.35 7.67 1.69
C LEU A 137 -9.73 6.29 2.25
N ILE A 138 -10.19 6.23 3.50
CA ILE A 138 -10.72 5.00 4.12
C ILE A 138 -11.92 4.47 3.33
N ALA A 139 -12.91 5.30 3.02
CA ALA A 139 -14.11 4.87 2.31
C ALA A 139 -13.78 4.30 0.92
N VAL A 140 -12.93 4.99 0.16
CA VAL A 140 -12.47 4.52 -1.17
C VAL A 140 -11.67 3.24 -1.02
N GLY A 141 -10.68 3.20 -0.11
CA GLY A 141 -9.85 2.03 0.12
C GLY A 141 -10.65 0.80 0.52
N VAL A 142 -11.62 0.94 1.45
CA VAL A 142 -12.53 -0.14 1.86
C VAL A 142 -13.39 -0.60 0.68
N GLY A 143 -13.94 0.31 -0.12
CA GLY A 143 -14.74 -0.06 -1.30
C GLY A 143 -13.94 -0.90 -2.30
N VAL A 144 -12.71 -0.48 -2.61
CA VAL A 144 -11.79 -1.22 -3.48
C VAL A 144 -11.37 -2.55 -2.86
N ALA A 145 -11.08 -2.57 -1.57
CA ALA A 145 -10.71 -3.78 -0.83
C ALA A 145 -11.84 -4.82 -0.83
N VAL A 146 -13.08 -4.41 -0.58
CA VAL A 146 -14.26 -5.31 -0.62
C VAL A 146 -14.43 -5.91 -2.02
N LEU A 147 -14.33 -5.11 -3.07
CA LEU A 147 -14.38 -5.61 -4.45
C LEU A 147 -13.24 -6.61 -4.72
N GLY A 148 -12.01 -6.26 -4.30
CA GLY A 148 -10.84 -7.12 -4.41
C GLY A 148 -11.02 -8.43 -3.65
N TYR A 149 -11.61 -8.41 -2.45
CA TYR A 149 -11.87 -9.57 -1.62
C TYR A 149 -12.86 -10.53 -2.29
N VAL A 150 -14.01 -10.03 -2.75
CA VAL A 150 -15.04 -10.84 -3.42
C VAL A 150 -14.45 -11.55 -4.64
N ARG A 151 -13.68 -10.82 -5.46
CA ARG A 151 -13.02 -11.37 -6.64
C ARG A 151 -11.91 -12.35 -6.27
N SER A 152 -11.10 -12.03 -5.27
CA SER A 152 -9.99 -12.87 -4.80
C SER A 152 -10.51 -14.21 -4.31
N ARG A 153 -11.56 -14.19 -3.47
CA ARG A 153 -12.21 -15.41 -2.98
C ARG A 153 -12.60 -16.34 -4.12
N SER A 154 -13.25 -15.82 -5.17
CA SER A 154 -13.66 -16.61 -6.32
C SER A 154 -12.47 -17.19 -7.11
N ALA A 155 -11.43 -16.38 -7.33
CA ALA A 155 -10.26 -16.78 -8.11
C ALA A 155 -9.39 -17.81 -7.38
N TRP A 156 -9.25 -17.69 -6.07
CA TRP A 156 -8.50 -18.64 -5.25
C TRP A 156 -9.22 -19.99 -5.11
N ILE A 157 -10.55 -20.00 -5.01
CA ILE A 157 -11.33 -21.25 -5.04
C ILE A 157 -11.14 -21.97 -6.39
N ASP A 158 -11.19 -21.24 -7.51
CA ASP A 158 -10.93 -21.82 -8.84
C ASP A 158 -9.49 -22.36 -8.96
N LEU A 159 -8.49 -21.62 -8.46
CA LEU A 159 -7.10 -22.07 -8.45
C LEU A 159 -6.90 -23.33 -7.59
N ALA A 160 -7.51 -23.38 -6.40
CA ALA A 160 -7.43 -24.53 -5.51
C ALA A 160 -8.02 -25.80 -6.12
N LYS A 161 -9.23 -25.68 -6.71
CA LYS A 161 -9.89 -26.80 -7.39
C LYS A 161 -9.06 -27.41 -8.53
N ARG A 162 -8.18 -26.62 -9.15
CA ARG A 162 -7.29 -27.09 -10.23
C ARG A 162 -6.03 -27.77 -9.71
N LEU A 163 -5.63 -27.44 -8.49
CA LEU A 163 -4.48 -28.05 -7.82
C LEU A 163 -4.91 -29.30 -7.03
N GLU A 164 -6.17 -29.40 -6.63
CA GLU A 164 -6.71 -30.55 -5.90
C GLU A 164 -7.22 -31.67 -6.84
N PRO A 165 -7.07 -32.94 -6.45
CA PRO A 165 -7.70 -34.06 -7.15
C PRO A 165 -9.25 -33.93 -7.11
N PRO A 166 -9.97 -34.40 -8.15
CA PRO A 166 -11.44 -34.31 -8.21
C PRO A 166 -12.17 -35.02 -7.06
N ASP A 167 -11.50 -35.96 -6.41
CA ASP A 167 -11.98 -36.86 -5.35
C ASP A 167 -11.56 -36.42 -3.94
N ALA A 168 -10.90 -35.26 -3.79
CA ALA A 168 -10.52 -34.74 -2.48
C ALA A 168 -11.77 -34.30 -1.67
N PRO A 169 -11.87 -34.65 -0.36
CA PRO A 169 -13.00 -34.28 0.47
C PRO A 169 -13.07 -32.75 0.70
N LEU A 170 -14.29 -32.21 0.69
CA LEU A 170 -14.65 -30.79 0.93
C LEU A 170 -14.04 -30.14 2.19
N SER A 171 -13.48 -30.93 3.12
CA SER A 171 -12.74 -30.43 4.28
C SER A 171 -11.35 -29.86 3.94
N ALA A 172 -10.94 -29.82 2.67
CA ALA A 172 -9.76 -29.09 2.21
C ALA A 172 -9.98 -27.56 2.13
N ASP A 173 -11.22 -27.11 1.87
CA ASP A 173 -11.56 -25.70 1.61
C ASP A 173 -11.34 -24.76 2.82
N TRP A 174 -11.59 -25.22 4.06
CA TRP A 174 -11.39 -24.40 5.26
C TRP A 174 -9.92 -24.24 5.62
N ARG A 175 -9.06 -25.19 5.25
CA ARG A 175 -7.60 -25.09 5.43
C ARG A 175 -7.01 -24.04 4.49
N LEU A 176 -7.53 -23.98 3.27
CA LEU A 176 -7.18 -22.95 2.31
C LEU A 176 -7.64 -21.57 2.78
N ALA A 177 -8.85 -21.49 3.36
CA ALA A 177 -9.38 -20.26 3.97
C ALA A 177 -8.57 -19.82 5.21
N ILE A 178 -8.10 -20.75 6.07
CA ILE A 178 -7.21 -20.44 7.19
C ILE A 178 -5.82 -20.03 6.70
N ALA A 179 -5.27 -20.70 5.67
CA ALA A 179 -4.02 -20.28 5.05
C ALA A 179 -4.14 -18.86 4.48
N TRP A 180 -5.31 -18.53 3.91
CA TRP A 180 -5.63 -17.18 3.44
C TRP A 180 -5.72 -16.16 4.57
N GLY A 181 -6.44 -16.50 5.65
CA GLY A 181 -6.57 -15.64 6.82
C GLY A 181 -5.23 -15.42 7.53
N ALA A 182 -4.41 -16.47 7.64
CA ALA A 182 -3.06 -16.41 8.19
C ALA A 182 -2.13 -15.60 7.29
N TRP A 183 -2.22 -15.75 5.97
CA TRP A 183 -1.45 -14.97 5.01
C TRP A 183 -1.80 -13.49 5.07
N LEU A 184 -3.09 -13.14 5.11
CA LEU A 184 -3.55 -11.76 5.25
C LEU A 184 -3.15 -11.17 6.61
N ALA A 185 -3.22 -11.95 7.69
CA ALA A 185 -2.75 -11.54 9.01
C ALA A 185 -1.24 -11.32 9.04
N VAL A 186 -0.44 -12.20 8.43
CA VAL A 186 1.01 -12.03 8.26
C VAL A 186 1.33 -10.84 7.38
N TRP A 187 0.52 -10.55 6.36
CA TRP A 187 0.66 -9.37 5.51
C TRP A 187 0.42 -8.08 6.30
N ILE A 188 -0.68 -8.00 7.05
CA ILE A 188 -1.02 -6.85 7.90
C ILE A 188 0.03 -6.65 9.00
N VAL A 189 0.40 -7.73 9.70
CA VAL A 189 1.41 -7.70 10.77
C VAL A 189 2.81 -7.45 10.21
N GLY A 190 3.12 -7.94 9.01
CA GLY A 190 4.40 -7.74 8.35
C GLY A 190 4.62 -6.30 7.90
N GLN A 191 3.60 -5.66 7.32
CA GLN A 191 3.64 -4.24 6.98
C GLN A 191 3.85 -3.35 8.21
N GLN A 192 3.17 -3.66 9.33
CA GLN A 192 3.30 -2.90 10.58
C GLN A 192 4.58 -3.23 11.37
N GLY A 193 4.97 -4.51 11.43
CA GLY A 193 6.09 -5.01 12.22
C GLY A 193 7.45 -4.71 11.59
N LEU A 194 7.56 -4.76 10.25
CA LEU A 194 8.77 -4.37 9.55
C LEU A 194 9.09 -2.88 9.75
N HIS A 195 8.05 -2.04 9.79
CA HIS A 195 8.21 -0.61 10.08
C HIS A 195 8.71 -0.37 11.52
N LEU A 196 8.20 -1.11 12.50
CA LEU A 196 8.67 -1.02 13.90
C LEU A 196 10.10 -1.55 14.09
N LEU A 197 10.52 -2.55 13.33
CA LEU A 197 11.86 -3.13 13.40
C LEU A 197 12.92 -2.31 12.65
N LEU A 198 12.55 -1.66 11.54
CA LEU A 198 13.46 -0.85 10.72
C LEU A 198 13.55 0.62 11.17
N GLN A 199 12.72 1.07 12.10
CA GLN A 199 12.96 2.34 12.80
C GLN A 199 14.26 2.23 13.61
N THR A 200 15.34 2.76 13.06
CA THR A 200 16.56 3.01 13.84
C THR A 200 16.23 3.95 15.00
N PRO A 201 16.86 3.80 16.18
CA PRO A 201 16.61 4.65 17.34
C PRO A 201 16.71 6.16 17.05
N ASP A 202 17.51 6.55 16.06
CA ASP A 202 17.73 7.93 15.62
C ASP A 202 16.55 8.56 14.86
N GLN A 203 15.61 7.75 14.36
CA GLN A 203 14.44 8.21 13.60
C GLN A 203 13.17 8.34 14.46
N ARG A 204 13.26 8.09 15.79
CA ARG A 204 12.13 8.34 16.69
C ARG A 204 11.90 9.85 16.71
N PRO A 205 10.68 10.35 16.41
CA PRO A 205 10.40 11.74 16.66
C PRO A 205 10.70 12.01 18.13
N ILE A 206 11.56 12.99 18.41
CA ILE A 206 11.60 13.63 19.71
C ILE A 206 10.19 14.21 19.85
N ILE A 207 9.28 13.46 20.46
CA ILE A 207 8.05 14.02 20.97
C ILE A 207 8.55 15.08 21.93
N PRO A 208 8.38 16.39 21.66
CA PRO A 208 8.54 17.34 22.72
C PRO A 208 7.42 16.93 23.68
N VAL A 209 7.81 16.28 24.78
CA VAL A 209 6.93 16.13 25.93
C VAL A 209 6.61 17.57 26.28
N MET A 210 5.47 18.04 25.77
CA MET A 210 4.87 19.29 26.17
C MET A 210 4.44 19.02 27.60
N PHE A 211 5.40 19.13 28.52
CA PHE A 211 5.15 19.30 29.92
C PHE A 211 4.28 20.56 30.00
N VAL A 212 2.96 20.33 30.07
CA VAL A 212 2.01 21.32 30.56
C VAL A 212 2.36 21.48 32.04
N SER A 213 3.43 22.24 32.31
CA SER A 213 3.68 22.82 33.62
C SER A 213 2.67 23.94 33.76
N GLY A 214 1.54 23.64 34.38
CA GLY A 214 0.57 24.64 34.79
C GLY A 214 1.20 25.58 35.80
N SER A 215 1.67 26.73 35.34
CA SER A 215 1.86 27.91 36.19
C SER A 215 0.75 28.89 35.88
N ILE A 216 -0.29 28.86 36.72
CA ILE A 216 -1.27 29.93 36.81
C ILE A 216 -0.57 31.09 37.53
N SER A 217 -0.05 32.05 36.77
CA SER A 217 0.25 33.39 37.29
C SER A 217 -0.71 34.39 36.66
N ARG A 218 -1.73 34.74 37.45
CA ARG A 218 -2.52 35.97 37.29
C ARG A 218 -1.58 37.17 37.28
N GLY A 219 -1.75 38.07 36.31
CA GLY A 219 -1.04 39.35 36.29
C GLY A 219 -1.34 40.14 35.01
N LEU A 220 -2.54 40.71 34.94
CA LEU A 220 -2.88 41.75 33.97
C LEU A 220 -1.99 42.98 34.22
N GLY A 221 -1.22 43.38 33.20
CA GLY A 221 -0.54 44.67 33.11
C GLY A 221 -0.91 45.37 31.80
N PRO A 222 -0.99 46.71 31.77
CA PRO A 222 -1.65 47.44 30.70
C PRO A 222 -0.81 47.57 29.42
N ILE A 223 -1.55 47.71 28.32
CA ILE A 223 -1.07 47.84 26.94
C ILE A 223 -0.30 49.16 26.78
N GLU A 224 1.02 49.08 26.55
CA GLU A 224 1.82 50.21 26.06
C GLU A 224 1.79 50.25 24.53
N HIS A 225 1.14 51.29 24.00
CA HIS A 225 1.19 51.68 22.60
C HIS A 225 2.61 52.19 22.28
N ARG A 226 3.40 51.43 21.50
CA ARG A 226 4.64 51.96 20.88
C ARG A 226 4.44 52.12 19.38
N SER A 227 4.51 53.37 18.95
CA SER A 227 4.55 53.81 17.54
C SER A 227 5.80 53.26 16.82
N PRO A 228 5.72 53.02 15.49
CA PRO A 228 6.85 52.52 14.71
C PRO A 228 7.90 53.61 14.45
N PRO A 229 9.20 53.31 14.50
CA PRO A 229 10.21 54.22 13.98
C PRO A 229 10.27 54.13 12.45
N ALA A 230 9.96 55.25 11.81
CA ALA A 230 10.34 55.51 10.43
C ALA A 230 11.87 55.62 10.34
N LEU A 231 12.49 54.91 9.40
CA LEU A 231 13.83 55.26 8.93
C LEU A 231 14.05 54.82 7.48
N PHE A 232 13.77 55.77 6.61
CA PHE A 232 14.44 55.96 5.33
C PHE A 232 15.96 56.03 5.54
N ARG A 233 16.74 55.23 4.80
CA ARG A 233 17.99 55.73 4.19
C ARG A 233 18.37 54.92 2.97
N ARG A 234 18.28 55.59 1.82
CA ARG A 234 19.00 55.28 0.58
C ARG A 234 20.51 55.29 0.83
N LEU A 235 21.25 54.60 -0.03
CA LEU A 235 22.51 54.98 -0.70
C LEU A 235 23.22 53.69 -1.19
N PRO A 236 24.14 53.77 -2.17
CA PRO A 236 24.11 54.44 -3.47
C PRO A 236 23.73 53.47 -4.61
#